data_AF-A0A1H9MR12-F1
#
_entry.id   AF-A0A1H9MR12-F1
#
_cell.length_a   1.000
_cell.length_b   1.000
_cell.length_c   1.000
_cell.angle_alpha   90.00
_cell.angle_beta   90.00
_cell.angle_gamma   90.00
#
_symmetry.space_group_name_H-M   'P 1'
#
loop_
_entity.id
_entity.type
_entity.pdbx_description
1 polymer ?
#
loop_
_entity_poly.entity_id
_entity_poly.type
_entity_poly.pdbx_seq_one_letter_code
_entity_poly.pdbx_strand_id
1 'polypeptide(L)'
;MTAKSAAERKRDQRKREAERLKRLGRRVMPLELYQGTADALERLCLIGGFEQPAEVITLMIHAADHIAQRDPSRFAEFVSVTGHAQEQVEPLGSTD
;
A
#
# COMPACT_ATOMS: atom_id res chain seq x y z
N MET A 1 23.34 -28.08 -30.48
CA MET A 1 22.59 -27.04 -29.74
C MET A 1 23.41 -26.64 -28.52
N THR A 2 23.99 -25.45 -28.52
CA THR A 2 24.76 -24.95 -27.37
C THR A 2 23.82 -24.75 -26.18
N ALA A 3 24.18 -25.33 -25.04
CA ALA A 3 23.39 -25.17 -23.81
C ALA A 3 23.39 -23.70 -23.41
N LYS A 4 22.19 -23.12 -23.19
CA LYS A 4 22.06 -21.73 -22.73
C LYS A 4 22.92 -21.49 -21.50
N SER A 5 23.62 -20.36 -21.46
CA SER A 5 24.40 -19.97 -20.29
C SER A 5 23.50 -19.71 -19.08
N ALA A 6 24.05 -19.76 -17.87
CA ALA A 6 23.29 -19.42 -16.65
C ALA A 6 22.72 -17.99 -16.69
N ALA A 7 23.44 -17.06 -17.35
CA ALA A 7 22.99 -15.69 -17.56
C ALA A 7 21.77 -15.60 -18.49
N GLU A 8 21.76 -16.38 -19.58
CA GLU A 8 20.61 -16.45 -20.51
C GLU A 8 19.38 -17.04 -19.84
N ARG A 9 19.54 -18.11 -19.04
CA ARG A 9 18.43 -18.70 -18.26
C ARG A 9 17.81 -17.69 -17.30
N LYS A 10 18.64 -16.90 -16.60
CA LYS A 10 18.18 -15.87 -15.66
C LYS A 10 17.47 -14.71 -16.38
N ARG A 11 17.95 -14.31 -17.57
CA ARG A 11 17.27 -13.30 -18.40
C ARG A 11 15.92 -13.77 -18.89
N ASP A 12 15.83 -15.00 -19.38
CA ASP A 12 14.57 -15.61 -19.83
C ASP A 12 13.56 -15.75 -18.69
N GLN A 13 14.03 -16.14 -17.50
CA GLN A 13 13.19 -16.22 -16.30
C GLN A 13 12.61 -14.85 -15.95
N ARG A 14 13.46 -13.81 -15.87
CA ARG A 14 13.02 -12.43 -15.59
C ARG A 14 12.06 -11.91 -16.65
N LYS A 15 12.28 -12.24 -17.93
CA LYS A 15 11.38 -11.88 -19.02
C LYS A 15 10.01 -12.53 -18.87
N ARG A 16 9.96 -13.84 -18.62
CA ARG A 16 8.71 -14.58 -18.38
C ARG A 16 7.95 -14.07 -17.17
N GLU A 17 8.67 -13.75 -16.10
CA GLU A 17 8.09 -13.17 -14.89
C GLU A 17 7.53 -11.76 -15.15
N ALA A 18 8.28 -10.90 -15.84
CA ALA A 18 7.80 -9.58 -16.24
C ALA A 18 6.58 -9.66 -17.15
N GLU A 19 6.55 -10.59 -18.11
CA GLU A 19 5.40 -10.85 -18.98
C GLU A 19 4.19 -11.35 -18.17
N ARG A 20 4.39 -12.27 -17.21
CA ARG A 20 3.34 -12.75 -16.30
C ARG A 20 2.77 -11.60 -15.48
N LEU A 21 3.62 -10.79 -14.87
CA LEU A 21 3.21 -9.66 -14.04
C LEU A 21 2.49 -8.60 -14.87
N LYS A 22 2.95 -8.32 -16.09
CA LYS A 22 2.26 -7.43 -17.03
C LYS A 22 0.87 -7.95 -17.38
N ARG A 23 0.73 -9.26 -17.66
CA ARG A 23 -0.58 -9.88 -17.94
C ARG A 23 -1.53 -9.81 -16.75
N LEU A 24 -1.01 -9.92 -15.52
CA LEU A 24 -1.79 -9.75 -14.29
C LEU A 24 -2.12 -8.29 -13.98
N GLY A 25 -1.75 -7.35 -14.86
CA GLY A 25 -2.01 -5.94 -14.66
C GLY A 25 -1.23 -5.34 -13.49
N ARG A 26 -0.07 -5.90 -13.13
CA ARG A 26 0.75 -5.41 -12.02
C ARG A 26 0.97 -3.91 -12.17
N ARG A 27 0.56 -3.17 -11.15
CA ARG A 27 0.90 -1.76 -10.96
C ARG A 27 1.84 -1.66 -9.77
N VAL A 28 2.87 -0.82 -9.91
CA VAL A 28 3.74 -0.45 -8.80
C VAL A 28 3.42 1.00 -8.48
N MET A 29 3.07 1.26 -7.23
CA MET A 29 2.80 2.59 -6.72
C MET A 29 3.83 2.89 -5.63
N PRO A 30 4.79 3.80 -5.87
CA PRO A 30 5.66 4.28 -4.79
C PRO A 30 4.81 5.06 -3.80
N LEU A 31 5.00 4.79 -2.51
CA LEU A 31 4.26 5.42 -1.42
C LEU A 31 5.25 6.08 -0.46
N GLU A 32 5.06 7.37 -0.22
CA GLU A 32 5.78 8.12 0.81
C GLU A 32 4.96 8.11 2.10
N LEU A 33 5.60 7.77 3.22
CA LEU A 33 4.96 7.63 4.52
C LEU A 33 5.72 8.47 5.55
N TYR A 34 4.98 9.29 6.31
CA TYR A 34 5.52 9.90 7.53
C TYR A 34 5.66 8.83 8.63
N GLN A 35 6.53 9.09 9.61
CA GLN A 35 6.88 8.14 10.67
C GLN A 35 5.65 7.52 11.33
N GLY A 36 4.66 8.33 11.74
CA GLY A 36 3.46 7.82 12.41
C GLY A 36 2.64 6.84 11.56
N THR A 37 2.58 7.05 10.25
CA THR A 37 1.91 6.15 9.31
C THR A 37 2.71 4.87 9.08
N ALA A 38 4.04 4.98 9.01
CA ALA A 38 4.93 3.82 8.91
C ALA A 38 4.82 2.93 10.16
N ASP A 39 4.83 3.51 11.36
CA ASP A 39 4.67 2.79 12.63
C ASP A 39 3.30 2.12 12.72
N ALA A 40 2.24 2.78 12.23
CA ALA A 40 0.90 2.19 12.17
C ALA A 40 0.87 0.98 11.25
N LEU A 41 1.48 1.08 10.08
CA LEU A 41 1.57 -0.02 9.12
C LEU A 41 2.36 -1.21 9.70
N GLU A 42 3.47 -0.96 10.39
CA GLU A 42 4.23 -2.02 11.07
C GLU A 42 3.41 -2.72 12.16
N ARG A 43 2.69 -1.97 13.00
CA ARG A 43 1.79 -2.55 14.00
C ARG A 43 0.71 -3.42 13.36
N LEU A 44 0.13 -2.99 12.24
CA LEU A 44 -0.86 -3.78 11.51
C LEU A 44 -0.26 -5.06 10.92
N CYS A 45 0.99 -5.01 10.43
CA CYS A 45 1.70 -6.21 10.00
C CYS A 45 1.85 -7.21 11.15
N LEU A 46 2.31 -6.75 12.32
CA LEU A 46 2.50 -7.60 13.50
C LEU A 46 1.19 -8.22 13.99
N ILE A 47 0.12 -7.43 14.09
CA ILE A 47 -1.20 -7.91 14.55
C ILE A 47 -1.78 -8.94 13.59
N GLY A 48 -1.64 -8.71 12.28
CA GLY A 48 -2.18 -9.60 11.26
C GLY A 48 -1.27 -10.78 10.89
N GLY A 49 -0.05 -10.85 11.42
CA GLY A 49 0.93 -11.88 11.07
C GLY A 49 1.44 -11.78 9.62
N PHE A 50 1.50 -10.56 9.07
CA PHE A 50 1.91 -10.32 7.68
C PHE A 50 3.41 -10.10 7.58
N GLU A 51 4.06 -10.78 6.63
CA GLU A 51 5.50 -10.62 6.37
C GLU A 51 5.82 -9.38 5.52
N GLN A 52 4.83 -8.89 4.76
CA GLN A 52 5.03 -7.80 3.81
C GLN A 52 3.97 -6.71 4.00
N PRO A 53 4.35 -5.43 4.16
CA PRO A 53 3.41 -4.33 4.27
C PRO A 53 2.45 -4.20 3.07
N ALA A 54 2.91 -4.60 1.88
CA ALA A 54 2.10 -4.61 0.67
C ALA A 54 0.88 -5.54 0.78
N GLU A 55 0.98 -6.64 1.52
CA GLU A 55 -0.13 -7.57 1.75
C GLU A 55 -1.21 -6.92 2.61
N VAL A 56 -0.81 -6.26 3.69
CA VAL A 56 -1.73 -5.50 4.56
C VAL A 56 -2.48 -4.44 3.78
N ILE A 57 -1.75 -3.61 3.02
CA ILE A 57 -2.34 -2.54 2.20
C ILE A 57 -3.33 -3.12 1.18
N THR A 58 -2.97 -4.23 0.54
CA THR A 58 -3.83 -4.90 -0.45
C THR A 58 -5.14 -5.35 0.18
N LEU A 59 -5.08 -6.01 1.34
CA LEU A 59 -6.28 -6.48 2.04
C LEU A 59 -7.13 -5.34 2.59
N MET A 60 -6.50 -4.28 3.10
CA MET A 60 -7.21 -3.06 3.54
C MET A 60 -7.98 -2.42 2.38
N ILE A 61 -7.37 -2.30 1.21
CA ILE A 61 -8.02 -1.75 0.02
C ILE A 61 -9.22 -2.61 -0.39
N HIS A 62 -9.06 -3.93 -0.43
CA HIS A 62 -10.16 -4.84 -0.77
C HIS A 62 -11.30 -4.80 0.26
N ALA A 63 -10.98 -4.73 1.55
CA ALA A 63 -11.99 -4.59 2.60
C ALA A 63 -12.74 -3.26 2.49
N ALA A 64 -12.02 -2.16 2.26
CA ALA A 64 -12.61 -0.84 2.08
C ALA A 64 -13.49 -0.76 0.83
N ASP A 65 -13.06 -1.36 -0.28
CA ASP A 65 -13.84 -1.46 -1.52
C ASP A 65 -15.11 -2.30 -1.30
N HIS A 66 -15.01 -3.44 -0.61
CA HIS A 66 -16.19 -4.24 -0.26
C HIS A 66 -17.18 -3.47 0.63
N ILE A 67 -16.69 -2.66 1.58
CA ILE A 67 -17.54 -1.77 2.37
C ILE A 67 -18.23 -0.75 1.44
N ALA A 68 -17.47 -0.07 0.58
CA ALA A 68 -17.98 0.96 -0.31
C ALA A 68 -19.04 0.43 -1.31
N GLN A 69 -18.83 -0.77 -1.86
CA GLN A 69 -19.80 -1.42 -2.76
C GLN A 69 -21.14 -1.71 -2.07
N ARG A 70 -21.11 -2.02 -0.77
CA ARG A 70 -22.32 -2.33 0.01
C ARG A 70 -23.00 -1.08 0.55
N ASP A 71 -22.21 -0.14 1.09
CA ASP A 71 -22.67 1.09 1.70
C ASP A 71 -21.58 2.18 1.63
N PRO A 72 -21.70 3.12 0.67
CA PRO A 72 -20.74 4.20 0.52
C PRO A 72 -20.62 5.10 1.77
N SER A 73 -21.68 5.25 2.57
CA SER A 73 -21.65 6.08 3.78
C SER A 73 -20.76 5.46 4.86
N ARG A 74 -20.72 4.13 4.94
CA ARG A 74 -19.81 3.42 5.87
C ARG A 74 -18.36 3.49 5.45
N PHE A 75 -18.09 3.54 4.14
CA PHE A 75 -16.74 3.84 3.67
C PHE A 75 -16.32 5.27 4.05
N ALA A 76 -17.22 6.25 3.90
CA ALA A 76 -16.95 7.63 4.32
C ALA A 76 -16.66 7.73 5.84
N GLU A 77 -17.39 6.99 6.67
CA GLU A 77 -17.09 6.87 8.10
C GLU A 77 -15.71 6.25 8.33
N PHE A 78 -15.40 5.13 7.66
CA PHE A 78 -14.12 4.42 7.79
C PHE A 78 -12.90 5.31 7.52
N VAL A 79 -12.97 6.21 6.53
CA VAL A 79 -11.84 7.08 6.14
C VAL A 79 -11.82 8.44 6.86
N SER A 80 -12.90 8.83 7.55
CA SER A 80 -13.01 10.15 8.20
C SER A 80 -12.40 10.19 9.61
N VAL A 81 -12.31 9.06 10.31
CA VAL A 81 -11.73 8.96 11.67
C VAL A 81 -10.25 9.38 11.74
N THR A 82 -9.56 9.44 10.61
CA THR A 82 -8.13 9.78 10.49
C THR A 82 -7.83 11.12 9.83
N GLY A 83 -8.85 11.91 9.45
CA GLY A 83 -8.68 13.03 8.51
C GLY A 83 -8.35 14.42 9.07
N HIS A 84 -8.71 14.77 10.31
CA HIS A 84 -8.72 16.20 10.71
C HIS A 84 -8.38 16.53 12.18
N ALA A 85 -7.78 15.62 12.95
CA ALA A 85 -7.55 15.87 14.38
C ALA A 85 -6.25 16.63 14.74
N GLN A 86 -5.38 16.98 13.77
CA GLN A 86 -4.03 17.48 14.09
C GLN A 86 -3.66 18.86 13.53
N GLU A 87 -4.53 19.55 12.78
CA GLU A 87 -4.31 20.96 12.43
C GLU A 87 -5.14 21.88 13.36
N GLN A 88 -4.80 21.87 14.64
CA GLN A 88 -4.94 23.06 15.48
C GLN A 88 -3.54 23.64 15.65
N VAL A 89 -3.06 24.30 14.59
CA VAL A 89 -1.96 25.26 14.73
C VAL A 89 -2.59 26.48 15.38
N GLU A 90 -2.25 26.73 16.64
CA GLU A 90 -2.70 27.92 17.36
C GLU A 90 -2.39 29.18 16.54
N PRO A 91 -3.28 30.19 16.53
CA PRO A 91 -2.97 31.44 15.87
C PRO A 91 -1.76 32.05 16.57
N LEU A 92 -0.65 32.20 15.83
CA LEU A 92 0.50 32.96 16.30
C LEU A 92 -0.02 34.31 16.81
N GLY A 93 0.24 34.53 18.11
CA GLY A 93 -0.17 35.72 18.81
C GLY A 93 0.17 36.97 18.03
N SER A 94 -0.82 37.87 18.00
CA SER A 94 -0.66 39.29 17.72
C SER A 94 0.54 39.80 18.51
N THR A 95 1.64 40.12 17.81
CA THR A 95 2.65 41.01 18.36
C THR A 95 2.21 42.45 18.10
N ASP A 96 2.10 43.21 19.18
CA ASP A 96 1.90 44.66 19.24
C ASP A 96 2.82 45.45 18.28
#